data_AF-A0A1C4UCC2-F1
#
_entry.id   AF-A0A1C4UCC2-F1
#
_cell.length_a   1.000
_cell.length_b   1.000
_cell.length_c   1.000
_cell.angle_alpha   90.00
_cell.angle_beta   90.00
_cell.angle_gamma   90.00
#
_symmetry.space_group_name_H-M   'P 1'
#
loop_
_entity.id
_entity.type
_entity.pdbx_description
1 polymer ?
#
loop_
_entity_poly.entity_id
_entity_poly.type
_entity_poly.pdbx_seq_one_letter_code
_entity_poly.pdbx_strand_id
1 'polypeptide(L)'
;MDRHTFNRDYWHPALTAAGIQSSRATGMHALRHFYASVLLDAGESVKALSEYLGHADPGFTLRTYTHLMPTSEDRTRRAVDKVLGSPSDGLATA
;
A
#
# COMPACT_ATOMS: atom_id res chain seq x y z
N MET A 1 24.12 8.91 -14.37
CA MET A 1 22.92 9.32 -15.11
C MET A 1 22.05 10.14 -14.17
N ASP A 2 21.77 11.39 -14.49
CA ASP A 2 20.92 12.27 -13.68
C ASP A 2 19.42 12.16 -14.10
N ARG A 3 18.53 12.73 -13.27
CA ARG A 3 17.07 12.69 -13.50
C ARG A 3 16.66 13.35 -14.82
N HIS A 4 17.30 14.43 -15.23
CA HIS A 4 16.95 15.15 -16.46
C HIS A 4 17.31 14.33 -17.69
N THR A 5 18.51 13.77 -17.71
CA THR A 5 18.98 12.86 -18.77
C THR A 5 18.08 11.62 -18.84
N PHE A 6 17.80 10.97 -17.71
CA PHE A 6 16.91 9.81 -17.68
C PHE A 6 15.49 10.15 -18.19
N ASN A 7 14.92 11.27 -17.74
CA ASN A 7 13.57 11.65 -18.14
C ASN A 7 13.47 11.92 -19.64
N ARG A 8 14.42 12.67 -20.20
CA ARG A 8 14.47 13.01 -21.62
C ARG A 8 14.69 11.77 -22.49
N ASP A 9 15.66 10.95 -22.14
CA ASP A 9 16.18 9.91 -23.03
C ASP A 9 15.42 8.58 -22.90
N TYR A 10 14.77 8.33 -21.75
CA TYR A 10 14.11 7.06 -21.47
C TYR A 10 12.64 7.23 -21.05
N TRP A 11 12.34 8.10 -20.08
CA TRP A 11 10.98 8.16 -19.52
C TRP A 11 9.95 8.76 -20.47
N HIS A 12 10.20 9.94 -21.05
CA HIS A 12 9.26 10.56 -21.99
C HIS A 12 9.03 9.73 -23.25
N PRO A 13 10.07 9.10 -23.86
CA PRO A 13 9.87 8.12 -24.92
C PRO A 13 9.01 6.93 -24.48
N ALA A 14 9.23 6.37 -23.28
CA ALA A 14 8.43 5.27 -22.77
C ALA A 14 6.96 5.64 -22.58
N LEU A 15 6.67 6.83 -22.02
CA LEU A 15 5.31 7.35 -21.90
C LEU A 15 4.65 7.53 -23.27
N THR A 16 5.39 8.07 -24.24
CA THR A 16 4.90 8.26 -25.62
C THR A 16 4.56 6.92 -26.27
N ALA A 17 5.45 5.93 -26.15
CA ALA A 17 5.23 4.58 -26.66
C ALA A 17 4.02 3.88 -26.00
N ALA A 18 3.75 4.17 -24.73
CA ALA A 18 2.58 3.68 -24.00
C ALA A 18 1.29 4.48 -24.28
N GLY A 19 1.34 5.54 -25.09
CA GLY A 19 0.19 6.41 -25.37
C GLY A 19 -0.22 7.28 -24.18
N ILE A 20 0.68 7.52 -23.22
CA ILE A 20 0.41 8.27 -22.00
C ILE A 20 0.93 9.70 -22.13
N GLN A 21 0.08 10.69 -21.84
CA GLN A 21 0.50 12.09 -21.83
C GLN A 21 1.46 12.37 -20.67
N SER A 22 2.58 13.03 -20.99
CA SER A 22 3.53 13.50 -19.98
C SER A 22 2.90 14.63 -19.14
N SER A 23 2.87 14.41 -17.83
CA SER A 23 2.34 15.36 -16.85
C SER A 23 3.06 15.19 -15.52
N ARG A 24 2.77 16.06 -14.55
CA ARG A 24 3.28 15.89 -13.18
C ARG A 24 2.83 14.55 -12.57
N ALA A 25 1.61 14.10 -12.89
CA ALA A 25 1.03 12.88 -12.34
C ALA A 25 1.64 11.60 -12.96
N THR A 26 2.18 11.68 -14.18
CA THR A 26 2.76 10.55 -14.92
C THR A 26 4.29 10.56 -14.90
N GLY A 27 4.90 11.35 -14.01
CA GLY A 27 6.34 11.29 -13.76
C GLY A 27 6.76 9.96 -13.12
N MET A 28 8.07 9.70 -13.04
CA MET A 28 8.63 8.48 -12.42
C MET A 28 8.12 8.17 -11.01
N HIS A 29 7.72 9.20 -10.26
CA HIS A 29 7.15 9.02 -8.91
C HIS A 29 5.80 8.27 -8.93
N ALA A 30 5.10 8.25 -10.05
CA ALA A 30 3.89 7.45 -10.24
C ALA A 30 4.16 5.95 -10.02
N LEU A 31 5.33 5.45 -10.43
CA LEU A 31 5.71 4.05 -10.21
C LEU A 31 5.85 3.72 -8.72
N ARG A 32 6.35 4.67 -7.93
CA ARG A 32 6.44 4.52 -6.48
C ARG A 32 5.05 4.45 -5.84
N HIS A 33 4.12 5.30 -6.29
CA HIS A 33 2.73 5.23 -5.84
C HIS A 33 2.06 3.92 -6.25
N PHE A 34 2.29 3.45 -7.48
CA PHE A 34 1.79 2.16 -7.95
C PHE A 34 2.29 1.01 -7.07
N TYR A 35 3.60 0.95 -6.81
CA TYR A 35 4.19 -0.07 -5.94
C TYR A 35 3.57 -0.07 -4.53
N ALA A 36 3.43 1.11 -3.92
CA ALA A 36 2.78 1.25 -2.63
C ALA A 36 1.31 0.78 -2.64
N SER A 37 0.58 1.13 -3.70
CA SER A 37 -0.83 0.77 -3.85
C SER A 37 -1.02 -0.74 -3.94
N VAL A 38 -0.22 -1.41 -4.77
CA VAL A 38 -0.28 -2.87 -4.96
C VAL A 38 0.03 -3.62 -3.67
N LEU A 39 1.05 -3.18 -2.92
CA LEU A 39 1.42 -3.84 -1.67
C LEU A 39 0.36 -3.68 -0.58
N LEU A 40 -0.23 -2.49 -0.44
CA LEU A 40 -1.29 -2.27 0.55
C LEU A 40 -2.57 -3.02 0.21
N ASP A 41 -2.92 -3.09 -1.08
CA ASP A 41 -4.05 -3.89 -1.55
C ASP A 41 -3.84 -5.39 -1.26
N ALA A 42 -2.61 -5.88 -1.40
CA ALA A 42 -2.21 -7.23 -1.00
C ALA A 42 -2.20 -7.47 0.53
N GLY A 43 -2.44 -6.43 1.34
CA GLY A 43 -2.50 -6.52 2.80
C GLY A 43 -1.15 -6.38 3.50
N GLU A 44 -0.12 -5.87 2.82
CA GLU A 44 1.19 -5.62 3.42
C GLU A 44 1.11 -4.59 4.55
N SER A 45 2.00 -4.70 5.54
CA SER A 45 2.02 -3.76 6.65
C SER A 45 2.58 -2.39 6.23
N VAL A 46 1.98 -1.32 6.75
CA VAL A 46 2.44 0.06 6.50
C VAL A 46 3.88 0.26 6.96
N LYS A 47 4.30 -0.45 8.01
CA LYS A 47 5.68 -0.43 8.50
C LYS A 47 6.65 -1.03 7.47
N ALA A 48 6.38 -2.24 6.99
CA ALA A 48 7.22 -2.88 5.98
C ALA A 48 7.26 -2.05 4.69
N LEU A 49 6.11 -1.54 4.23
CA LEU A 49 6.07 -0.63 3.10
C LEU A 49 6.94 0.62 3.34
N SER A 50 6.89 1.21 4.53
CA SER A 50 7.73 2.36 4.89
C SER A 50 9.23 2.05 4.74
N GLU A 51 9.65 0.86 5.17
CA GLU A 51 11.03 0.39 5.06
C GLU A 51 11.43 0.17 3.60
N TYR A 52 10.59 -0.49 2.78
CA TYR A 52 10.83 -0.71 1.35
C TYR A 52 10.94 0.59 0.57
N LEU A 53 10.11 1.57 0.94
CA LEU A 53 10.13 2.89 0.36
C LEU A 53 11.31 3.73 0.88
N GLY A 54 11.97 3.35 1.98
CA GLY A 54 13.02 4.12 2.62
C GLY A 54 12.51 5.40 3.27
N HIS A 55 11.26 5.41 3.74
CA HIS A 55 10.72 6.52 4.53
C HIS A 55 11.23 6.44 5.97
N ALA A 56 11.87 7.52 6.43
CA ALA A 56 12.37 7.63 7.80
C ALA A 56 11.24 7.68 8.85
N ASP A 57 10.07 8.19 8.47
CA ASP A 57 8.88 8.25 9.32
C ASP A 57 7.77 7.34 8.73
N PRO A 58 7.44 6.21 9.38
CA PRO A 58 6.28 5.40 8.99
C PRO A 58 4.95 6.15 9.02
N GLY A 59 4.83 7.18 9.86
CA GLY A 59 3.68 8.08 9.87
C GLY A 59 3.50 8.83 8.56
N PHE A 60 4.59 9.15 7.84
CA PHE A 60 4.52 9.74 6.51
C PHE A 60 3.91 8.77 5.50
N THR A 61 4.34 7.49 5.53
CA THR A 61 3.75 6.43 4.71
C THR A 61 2.26 6.27 4.98
N LEU A 62 1.88 6.21 6.26
CA LEU A 62 0.49 6.09 6.67
C LEU A 62 -0.36 7.26 6.16
N ARG A 63 0.05 8.50 6.42
CA ARG A 63 -0.69 9.70 5.98
C ARG A 63 -0.84 9.75 4.45
N THR A 64 0.17 9.30 3.71
CA THR A 64 0.16 9.32 2.24
C THR A 64 -0.79 8.26 1.67
N TYR A 65 -0.81 7.05 2.23
CA TYR A 65 -1.46 5.90 1.61
C TYR A 65 -2.65 5.31 2.38
N THR A 66 -3.05 5.89 3.52
CA THR A 66 -4.17 5.40 4.34
C THR A 66 -5.48 5.23 3.54
N HIS A 67 -5.71 6.06 2.53
CA HIS A 67 -6.90 6.01 1.67
C HIS A 67 -6.98 4.74 0.79
N LEU A 68 -5.89 3.99 0.68
CA LEU A 68 -5.83 2.71 -0.06
C LEU A 68 -6.03 1.51 0.85
N MET A 69 -6.00 1.71 2.18
CA MET A 69 -6.10 0.60 3.12
C MET A 69 -7.56 0.13 3.21
N PRO A 70 -7.84 -1.16 3.01
CA PRO A 70 -9.18 -1.69 3.17
C PRO A 70 -9.65 -1.53 4.62
N THR A 71 -10.92 -1.15 4.81
CA THR A 71 -11.54 -1.09 6.13
C THR A 71 -11.45 -2.44 6.81
N SER A 72 -10.98 -2.46 8.05
CA SER A 72 -10.71 -3.70 8.80
C SER A 72 -11.66 -3.93 9.97
N GLU A 73 -12.73 -3.14 10.10
CA GLU A 73 -13.63 -3.17 11.26
C GLU A 73 -14.16 -4.58 11.57
N ASP A 74 -14.77 -5.25 10.58
CA ASP A 74 -15.31 -6.60 10.75
C ASP A 74 -14.24 -7.66 11.02
N ARG A 75 -13.07 -7.52 10.39
CA ARG A 75 -11.92 -8.43 10.64
C ARG A 75 -11.42 -8.26 12.07
N THR A 76 -11.29 -7.03 12.52
CA THR A 76 -10.83 -6.66 13.85
C THR A 76 -11.80 -7.17 14.91
N ARG A 77 -13.11 -6.95 14.70
CA ARG A 77 -14.16 -7.48 15.58
C ARG A 77 -14.08 -9.00 15.70
N ARG A 78 -14.06 -9.73 14.58
CA ARG A 78 -13.96 -11.20 14.58
C ARG A 78 -12.69 -11.72 15.27
N ALA A 79 -11.57 -11.01 15.12
CA ALA A 79 -10.32 -11.38 15.77
C ALA A 79 -10.42 -11.27 17.30
N VAL A 80 -11.07 -10.22 17.80
CA VAL A 80 -11.34 -10.03 19.24
C VAL A 80 -12.36 -11.07 19.74
N ASP A 81 -13.46 -11.27 19.01
CA ASP A 81 -14.50 -12.27 19.33
C ASP A 81 -13.89 -13.68 19.46
N LYS A 82 -12.90 -14.03 18.62
CA LYS A 82 -12.21 -15.32 18.68
C LYS A 82 -11.39 -15.52 19.96
N VAL A 83 -10.81 -14.45 20.51
CA VAL A 83 -9.99 -14.53 21.74
C VAL A 83 -10.87 -14.49 22.99
N LEU A 84 -11.96 -13.71 22.95
CA LEU A 84 -12.86 -13.51 24.09
C LEU A 84 -14.02 -14.52 24.13
N GLY A 85 -14.36 -15.15 23.01
CA GLY A 85 -15.38 -16.20 22.91
C GLY A 85 -14.99 -17.40 23.78
N SER A 86 -15.76 -17.63 24.83
CA SER A 86 -15.51 -18.69 25.81
C SER A 86 -15.60 -20.10 25.19
N PRO A 87 -14.83 -21.10 25.67
CA PRO A 87 -14.96 -22.52 25.26
C PRO A 87 -16.26 -23.20 25.70
N SER A 88 -17.32 -22.46 26.05
CA SER A 88 -18.45 -22.96 26.82
C SER A 88 -19.57 -23.59 25.99
N ASP A 89 -19.23 -24.34 24.94
CA ASP A 89 -20.19 -25.15 24.16
C ASP A 89 -20.05 -26.67 24.46
N GLY A 90 -19.35 -27.04 25.54
CA GLY A 90 -19.09 -28.44 25.91
C GLY A 90 -19.86 -29.01 27.10
N LEU A 91 -20.79 -28.27 27.73
CA LEU A 91 -21.44 -28.68 29.00
C LEU A 91 -22.98 -28.66 28.99
N ALA A 92 -23.60 -28.92 27.85
CA ALA A 92 -25.02 -29.27 27.75
C ALA A 92 -25.11 -30.70 27.18
N THR A 93 -25.67 -31.73 27.80
CA THR A 93 -26.49 -31.89 29.00
C THR A 93 -26.33 -33.35 29.47
N ALA A 94 -26.48 -33.58 30.77
CA ALA A 94 -26.64 -34.90 31.39
C ALA A 94 -27.89 -35.64 30.92
#